data_AF-A0A816KDR9-F1
#
_entry.id   AF-A0A816KDR9-F1
#
_cell.length_a   1.000
_cell.length_b   1.000
_cell.length_c   1.000
_cell.angle_alpha   90.00
_cell.angle_beta   90.00
_cell.angle_gamma   90.00
#
_symmetry.space_group_name_H-M   'P 1'
#
loop_
_entity.id
_entity.type
_entity.pdbx_description
1 polymer ?
#
loop_
_entity_poly.entity_id
_entity_poly.type
_entity_poly.pdbx_seq_one_letter_code
_entity_poly.pdbx_strand_id
1 'polypeptide(L)'
;MNITIREIQIKIANHMMQPNMTADNSTARNIIMQINMGEGKTSVTLPMLAVYLSSSNLNLARIIVLKSLFPTNYQSLRYKLGGLLNRRIFPFACRRDMNFKDQQINQIFERFKHGLRNCDIILTTPEDILSFDLLTIDKCRRNEFNIGLSMLIVQRWLKTYARDVLDESDEILHVKYQLIHTGGCQQQVDAGVERWKTIQSIPTLVKKAC
;
A
#
# COMPACT_ATOMS: atom_id res chain seq x y z
N MET A 1 26.40 8.94 -8.74
CA MET A 1 25.48 9.26 -7.63
C MET A 1 26.34 9.62 -6.42
N ASN A 2 26.50 10.92 -6.13
CA ASN A 2 27.18 11.37 -4.90
C ASN A 2 26.11 11.50 -3.81
N ILE A 3 25.79 10.39 -3.15
CA ILE A 3 24.98 10.40 -1.94
C ILE A 3 25.95 10.32 -0.76
N THR A 4 26.03 11.38 0.02
CA THR A 4 26.66 11.36 1.34
C THR A 4 25.57 11.13 2.38
N ILE A 5 25.77 10.10 3.19
CA ILE A 5 24.87 9.79 4.30
C ILE A 5 25.13 10.80 5.42
N ARG A 6 24.09 11.51 5.84
CA ARG A 6 24.16 12.48 6.94
C ARG A 6 23.94 11.79 8.28
N GLU A 7 24.54 12.32 9.33
CA GLU A 7 24.43 11.76 10.68
C GLU A 7 22.98 11.67 11.18
N ILE A 8 22.14 12.66 10.85
CA ILE A 8 20.72 12.67 11.22
C ILE A 8 19.96 11.48 10.60
N GLN A 9 20.29 11.09 9.37
CA GLN A 9 19.66 9.95 8.69
C GLN A 9 20.02 8.64 9.40
N ILE A 10 21.28 8.49 9.81
CA ILE A 10 21.76 7.32 10.57
C ILE A 10 21.11 7.26 11.94
N LYS A 11 21.06 8.38 12.69
CA LYS A 11 20.46 8.43 14.02
C LYS A 11 19.01 7.97 14.01
N ILE A 12 18.25 8.39 13.01
CA ILE A 12 16.84 8.07 12.87
C ILE A 12 16.65 6.63 12.37
N ALA A 13 17.44 6.21 11.39
CA ALA A 13 17.45 4.81 10.94
C ALA A 13 17.73 3.87 12.12
N ASN A 14 18.77 4.12 12.92
CA ASN A 14 19.11 3.31 14.09
C ASN A 14 17.96 3.27 15.12
N HIS A 15 17.31 4.40 15.41
CA HIS A 15 16.15 4.41 16.32
C HIS A 15 14.99 3.57 15.80
N MET A 16 14.71 3.62 14.49
CA MET A 16 13.64 2.81 13.89
C MET A 16 14.01 1.33 13.76
N MET A 17 15.31 1.00 13.66
CA MET A 17 15.81 -0.38 13.60
C MET A 17 15.87 -1.04 14.98
N GLN A 18 15.93 -0.27 16.07
CA GLN A 18 16.03 -0.83 17.40
C GLN A 18 14.76 -1.62 17.76
N PRO A 19 14.90 -2.89 18.19
CA PRO A 19 13.79 -3.65 18.71
C PRO A 19 13.41 -3.07 20.07
N ASN A 20 12.39 -2.22 20.10
CA ASN A 20 11.83 -1.70 21.35
C ASN A 20 10.99 -2.81 22.00
N MET A 21 11.65 -3.84 22.52
CA MET A 21 11.04 -4.89 23.32
C MET A 21 10.54 -4.28 24.63
N THR A 22 9.27 -4.52 24.95
CA THR A 22 8.73 -4.30 26.29
C THR A 22 9.33 -5.31 27.27
N ALA A 23 9.40 -4.95 28.56
CA ALA A 23 9.83 -5.84 29.64
C ALA A 23 9.03 -7.17 29.67
N ASP A 24 7.79 -7.13 29.18
CA ASP A 24 7.03 -8.31 28.77
C ASP A 24 7.30 -8.57 27.28
N ASN A 25 8.02 -9.65 26.96
CA ASN A 25 8.51 -10.08 25.64
C ASN A 25 7.44 -10.32 24.54
N SER A 26 6.30 -9.64 24.56
CA SER A 26 5.10 -10.03 23.80
C SER A 26 4.68 -9.10 22.67
N THR A 27 5.15 -7.85 22.56
CA THR A 27 4.75 -6.97 21.42
C THR A 27 5.86 -6.06 20.90
N ALA A 28 6.11 -6.12 19.59
CA ALA A 28 6.91 -5.12 18.88
C ALA A 28 6.12 -3.81 18.79
N ARG A 29 6.69 -2.69 19.26
CA ARG A 29 6.05 -1.37 19.18
C ARG A 29 6.17 -0.78 17.76
N ASN A 30 5.12 -0.09 17.33
CA ASN A 30 5.17 0.78 16.16
C ASN A 30 5.93 2.07 16.50
N ILE A 31 6.72 2.58 15.56
CA ILE A 31 7.54 3.77 15.75
C ILE A 31 7.21 4.78 14.64
N ILE A 32 7.10 6.05 15.02
CA ILE A 32 6.93 7.17 14.10
C ILE A 32 8.09 8.13 14.34
N MET A 33 8.73 8.62 13.29
CA MET A 33 9.76 9.65 13.38
C MET A 33 9.49 10.74 12.36
N GLN A 34 9.85 11.97 12.70
CA GLN A 34 9.76 13.11 11.81
C GLN A 34 11.16 13.54 11.37
N ILE A 35 11.30 13.78 10.07
CA ILE A 35 12.47 14.38 9.45
C ILE A 35 11.96 15.55 8.60
N ASN A 36 12.71 16.65 8.52
CA ASN A 36 12.34 17.78 7.68
C ASN A 36 12.30 17.41 6.19
N MET A 37 11.53 18.16 5.39
CA MET A 37 11.53 17.98 3.94
C MET A 37 12.93 18.29 3.36
N GLY A 38 13.36 17.53 2.35
CA GLY A 38 14.69 17.70 1.75
C GLY A 38 15.85 17.02 2.48
N GLU A 39 15.66 16.53 3.71
CA GLU A 39 16.69 15.81 4.48
C GLU A 39 16.88 14.33 4.06
N GLY A 40 16.22 13.91 2.98
CA GLY A 40 16.45 12.60 2.37
C GLY A 40 15.73 11.42 3.05
N LYS A 41 14.53 11.65 3.60
CA LYS A 41 13.62 10.60 4.12
C LYS A 41 13.50 9.41 3.16
N THR A 42 12.89 9.67 2.02
CA THR A 42 12.61 8.68 0.97
C THR A 42 13.87 8.27 0.21
N SER A 43 14.86 9.16 0.13
CA SER A 43 16.03 8.95 -0.72
C SER A 43 17.15 8.17 -0.03
N VAL A 44 17.25 8.20 1.30
CA VAL A 44 18.33 7.57 2.08
C VAL A 44 17.79 6.71 3.22
N THR A 45 16.97 7.28 4.11
CA THR A 45 16.49 6.57 5.32
C THR A 45 15.59 5.38 4.96
N LEU A 46 14.63 5.57 4.04
CA LEU A 46 13.72 4.51 3.61
C LEU A 46 14.46 3.30 2.98
N PRO A 47 15.42 3.47 2.04
CA PRO A 47 16.28 2.39 1.59
C PRO A 47 17.03 1.65 2.71
N MET A 48 17.59 2.38 3.69
CA MET A 48 18.30 1.76 4.83
C MET A 48 17.37 0.86 5.63
N LEU A 49 16.16 1.34 5.94
CA LEU A 49 15.17 0.56 6.69
C LEU A 49 14.72 -0.66 5.91
N ALA A 50 14.47 -0.52 4.61
CA ALA A 50 14.05 -1.63 3.76
C ALA A 50 15.09 -2.75 3.73
N VAL A 51 16.38 -2.40 3.66
CA VAL A 51 17.50 -3.36 3.72
C VAL A 51 17.57 -4.02 5.09
N TYR A 52 17.50 -3.25 6.16
CA TYR A 52 17.53 -3.79 7.52
C TYR A 52 16.37 -4.77 7.75
N LEU A 53 15.14 -4.37 7.42
CA LEU A 53 13.95 -5.19 7.62
C LEU A 53 13.96 -6.46 6.76
N SER A 54 14.53 -6.40 5.57
CA SER A 54 14.70 -7.56 4.69
C SER A 54 15.96 -8.39 4.98
N SER A 55 16.82 -8.00 5.93
CA SER A 55 18.10 -8.68 6.20
C SER A 55 17.95 -10.13 6.68
N SER A 56 16.77 -10.50 7.18
CA SER A 56 16.46 -11.85 7.63
C SER A 56 15.31 -12.44 6.83
N ASN A 57 15.33 -13.76 6.63
CA ASN A 57 14.25 -14.50 5.98
C ASN A 57 13.03 -14.70 6.89
N LEU A 58 12.86 -13.82 7.89
CA LEU A 58 11.75 -13.85 8.84
C LEU A 58 10.69 -12.80 8.50
N ASN A 59 11.08 -11.72 7.83
CA ASN A 59 10.22 -10.57 7.56
C ASN A 59 10.27 -10.21 6.07
N LEU A 60 9.11 -9.85 5.53
CA LEU A 60 8.98 -9.27 4.20
C LEU A 60 8.80 -7.76 4.32
N ALA A 61 9.80 -6.99 3.92
CA ALA A 61 9.70 -5.53 3.96
C ALA A 61 8.64 -5.04 2.95
N ARG A 62 7.66 -4.28 3.42
CA ARG A 62 6.61 -3.69 2.59
C ARG A 62 6.58 -2.18 2.77
N ILE A 63 6.98 -1.48 1.74
CA ILE A 63 6.96 -0.02 1.68
C ILE A 63 5.59 0.42 1.16
N ILE A 64 4.92 1.28 1.94
CA ILE A 64 3.62 1.85 1.63
C ILE A 64 3.82 3.33 1.34
N VAL A 65 3.40 3.77 0.15
CA VAL A 65 3.58 5.15 -0.33
C VAL A 65 2.25 5.71 -0.81
N LEU A 66 2.15 7.04 -0.84
CA LEU A 66 1.06 7.73 -1.54
C LEU A 66 1.05 7.34 -3.03
N LYS A 67 -0.15 7.19 -3.60
CA LYS A 67 -0.33 6.77 -5.00
C LYS A 67 0.38 7.69 -6.01
N SER A 68 0.40 8.99 -5.75
CA SER A 68 1.11 9.99 -6.58
C SER A 68 2.63 9.80 -6.57
N LEU A 69 3.19 9.27 -5.49
CA LEU A 69 4.63 9.07 -5.31
C LEU A 69 5.11 7.69 -5.79
N PHE A 70 4.19 6.77 -6.08
CA PHE A 70 4.52 5.38 -6.43
C PHE A 70 5.52 5.26 -7.60
N PRO A 71 5.33 5.92 -8.77
CA PRO A 71 6.25 5.76 -9.89
C PRO A 71 7.66 6.25 -9.57
N THR A 72 7.76 7.41 -8.93
CA THR A 72 9.03 8.05 -8.53
C THR A 72 9.76 7.19 -7.50
N ASN A 73 9.05 6.71 -6.47
CA ASN A 73 9.61 5.86 -5.42
C ASN A 73 10.03 4.50 -5.98
N TYR A 74 9.25 3.91 -6.89
CA TYR A 74 9.62 2.67 -7.57
C TYR A 74 10.95 2.80 -8.33
N GLN A 75 11.10 3.86 -9.14
CA GLN A 75 12.33 4.07 -9.91
C GLN A 75 13.53 4.32 -9.00
N SER A 76 13.37 5.17 -7.98
CA SER A 76 14.41 5.50 -6.99
C SER A 76 14.86 4.27 -6.21
N LEU A 77 13.91 3.49 -5.67
CA LEU A 77 14.19 2.28 -4.89
C LEU A 77 14.78 1.18 -5.77
N ARG A 78 14.27 0.98 -6.99
CA ARG A 78 14.82 -0.03 -7.92
C ARG A 78 16.26 0.28 -8.29
N TYR A 79 16.59 1.54 -8.57
CA TYR A 79 17.96 1.95 -8.86
C TYR A 79 18.89 1.71 -7.67
N LYS A 80 18.49 2.11 -6.47
CA LYS A 80 19.33 2.01 -5.27
C LYS A 80 19.44 0.59 -4.73
N LEU A 81 18.31 -0.09 -4.53
CA LEU A 81 18.26 -1.38 -3.85
C LEU A 81 18.44 -2.53 -4.84
N GLY A 82 17.81 -2.46 -6.01
CA GLY A 82 17.96 -3.47 -7.06
C GLY A 82 19.30 -3.42 -7.75
N GLY A 83 19.87 -2.22 -7.95
CA GLY A 83 21.19 -2.04 -8.52
C GLY A 83 22.33 -2.30 -7.52
N LEU A 84 22.36 -1.54 -6.41
CA LEU A 84 23.53 -1.54 -5.52
C LEU A 84 23.54 -2.69 -4.52
N LEU A 85 22.37 -3.13 -4.07
CA LEU A 85 22.23 -4.11 -2.98
C LEU A 85 21.59 -5.42 -3.42
N ASN A 86 21.36 -5.59 -4.72
CA ASN A 86 20.73 -6.76 -5.35
C ASN A 86 19.43 -7.21 -4.64
N ARG A 87 18.63 -6.25 -4.16
CA ARG A 87 17.29 -6.49 -3.59
C ARG A 87 16.23 -6.10 -4.60
N ARG A 88 15.40 -7.05 -5.05
CA ARG A 88 14.38 -6.74 -6.04
C ARG A 88 13.28 -5.91 -5.40
N ILE A 89 12.82 -4.88 -6.11
CA ILE A 89 11.59 -4.17 -5.76
C ILE A 89 10.43 -4.83 -6.49
N PHE A 90 9.51 -5.42 -5.74
CA PHE A 90 8.29 -6.02 -6.26
C PHE A 90 7.12 -5.04 -6.12
N PRO A 91 6.62 -4.42 -7.21
CA PRO A 91 5.43 -3.61 -7.15
C PRO A 91 4.21 -4.52 -6.99
N PHE A 92 3.46 -4.32 -5.91
CA PHE A 92 2.14 -4.91 -5.72
C PHE A 92 1.09 -3.84 -6.01
N ALA A 93 0.29 -4.09 -7.04
CA ALA A 93 -0.82 -3.22 -7.44
C ALA A 93 -2.07 -4.07 -7.62
N CYS A 94 -3.20 -3.57 -7.15
CA CYS A 94 -4.46 -4.29 -7.17
C CYS A 94 -5.60 -3.32 -7.49
N ARG A 95 -6.19 -3.49 -8.67
CA ARG A 95 -7.37 -2.70 -9.08
C ARG A 95 -8.64 -3.46 -8.77
N ARG A 96 -9.71 -2.73 -8.40
CA ARG A 96 -11.03 -3.30 -8.08
C ARG A 96 -11.72 -4.03 -9.24
N ASP A 97 -11.31 -3.77 -10.47
CA ASP A 97 -11.85 -4.45 -11.66
C ASP A 97 -11.10 -5.76 -11.99
N MET A 98 -10.04 -6.09 -11.25
CA MET A 98 -9.30 -7.33 -11.45
C MET A 98 -10.14 -8.53 -11.03
N ASN A 99 -10.40 -9.41 -11.99
CA ASN A 99 -11.04 -10.69 -11.72
C ASN A 99 -10.00 -11.77 -11.47
N PHE A 100 -9.48 -11.84 -10.24
CA PHE A 100 -8.49 -12.86 -9.87
C PHE A 100 -9.06 -14.27 -10.01
N LYS A 101 -8.30 -15.12 -10.69
CA LYS A 101 -8.43 -16.58 -10.69
C LYS A 101 -7.50 -17.18 -9.65
N ASP A 102 -7.82 -18.38 -9.17
CA ASP A 102 -7.03 -19.08 -8.15
C ASP A 102 -5.54 -19.20 -8.52
N GLN A 103 -5.23 -19.55 -9.78
CA GLN A 103 -3.86 -19.62 -10.28
C GLN A 103 -3.10 -18.29 -10.14
N GLN A 104 -3.76 -17.15 -10.37
CA GLN A 104 -3.13 -15.83 -10.26
C GLN A 104 -2.83 -15.48 -8.80
N ILE A 105 -3.73 -15.85 -7.88
CA ILE A 105 -3.53 -15.65 -6.44
C ILE A 105 -2.36 -16.49 -5.95
N ASN A 106 -2.29 -17.75 -6.38
CA ASN A 106 -1.17 -18.63 -6.06
C ASN A 106 0.16 -18.08 -6.59
N GLN A 107 0.18 -17.54 -7.82
CA GLN A 107 1.36 -16.87 -8.36
C GLN A 107 1.77 -15.64 -7.53
N ILE A 108 0.81 -14.81 -7.12
CA ILE A 108 1.08 -13.66 -6.23
C ILE A 108 1.67 -14.15 -4.91
N PHE A 109 1.08 -15.21 -4.34
CA PHE A 109 1.53 -15.75 -3.07
C PHE A 109 2.95 -16.31 -3.14
N GLU A 110 3.26 -17.08 -4.18
CA GLU A 110 4.61 -17.60 -4.41
C GLU A 110 5.62 -16.46 -4.61
N ARG A 111 5.24 -15.36 -5.25
CA ARG A 111 6.10 -14.17 -5.37
C ARG A 111 6.38 -13.53 -4.02
N PHE A 112 5.41 -13.48 -3.11
CA PHE A 112 5.65 -12.99 -1.75
C PHE A 112 6.56 -13.92 -0.94
N LYS A 113 6.34 -15.24 -1.02
CA LYS A 113 7.22 -16.23 -0.35
C LYS A 113 8.64 -16.17 -0.89
N HIS A 114 8.81 -16.08 -2.21
CA HIS A 114 10.11 -15.88 -2.84
C HIS A 114 10.74 -14.57 -2.38
N GLY A 115 9.96 -13.49 -2.31
CA GLY A 115 10.47 -12.22 -1.84
C GLY A 115 10.99 -12.29 -0.40
N LEU A 116 10.30 -13.00 0.49
CA LEU A 116 10.75 -13.21 1.86
C LEU A 116 12.05 -14.04 1.93
N ARG A 117 12.23 -15.04 1.06
CA ARG A 117 13.46 -15.87 1.00
C ARG A 117 14.65 -15.14 0.38
N ASN A 118 14.38 -14.24 -0.58
CA ASN A 118 15.39 -13.49 -1.31
C ASN A 118 15.68 -12.12 -0.71
N CYS A 119 15.00 -11.76 0.37
CA CYS A 119 15.04 -10.43 0.98
C CYS A 119 14.61 -9.31 0.00
N ASP A 120 13.66 -9.62 -0.88
CA ASP A 120 13.06 -8.62 -1.76
C ASP A 120 12.13 -7.70 -0.98
N ILE A 121 11.76 -6.58 -1.59
CA ILE A 121 10.96 -5.53 -0.97
C ILE A 121 9.68 -5.32 -1.77
N ILE A 122 8.54 -5.34 -1.10
CA ILE A 122 7.26 -4.96 -1.71
C ILE A 122 7.15 -3.44 -1.71
N LEU A 123 6.69 -2.87 -2.83
CA LEU A 123 6.20 -1.50 -2.91
C LEU A 123 4.71 -1.52 -3.26
N THR A 124 3.89 -0.85 -2.47
CA THR A 124 2.43 -0.81 -2.63
C THR A 124 1.86 0.55 -2.20
N THR A 125 0.58 0.78 -2.49
CA THR A 125 -0.18 1.89 -1.92
C THR A 125 -1.27 1.39 -0.95
N PRO A 126 -1.83 2.26 -0.09
CA PRO A 126 -2.99 1.93 0.74
C PRO A 126 -4.21 1.47 -0.08
N GLU A 127 -4.43 2.07 -1.25
CA GLU A 127 -5.53 1.72 -2.16
C GLU A 127 -5.42 0.30 -2.71
N ASP A 128 -4.21 -0.13 -3.05
CA ASP A 128 -3.97 -1.48 -3.57
C ASP A 128 -4.19 -2.53 -2.47
N ILE A 129 -3.75 -2.26 -1.24
CA ILE A 129 -4.01 -3.13 -0.08
C ILE A 129 -5.52 -3.25 0.16
N LEU A 130 -6.21 -2.11 0.26
CA LEU A 130 -7.65 -2.10 0.51
C LEU A 130 -8.44 -2.72 -0.64
N SER A 131 -8.02 -2.51 -1.88
CA SER A 131 -8.67 -3.13 -3.04
C SER A 131 -8.55 -4.64 -3.00
N PHE A 132 -7.40 -5.18 -2.59
CA PHE A 132 -7.20 -6.61 -2.39
C PHE A 132 -8.11 -7.14 -1.26
N ASP A 133 -8.23 -6.40 -0.16
CA ASP A 133 -9.11 -6.71 0.97
C ASP A 133 -10.58 -6.79 0.58
N LEU A 134 -11.08 -5.77 -0.13
CA LEU A 134 -12.46 -5.73 -0.58
C LEU A 134 -12.75 -6.76 -1.67
N LEU A 135 -11.80 -7.05 -2.57
CA LEU A 135 -11.99 -8.09 -3.58
C LEU A 135 -12.12 -9.48 -2.95
N THR A 136 -11.37 -9.79 -1.89
CA THR A 136 -11.53 -11.02 -1.12
C THR A 136 -12.95 -11.16 -0.59
N ILE A 137 -13.50 -10.08 -0.02
CA ILE A 137 -14.89 -10.05 0.48
C ILE A 137 -15.89 -10.22 -0.68
N ASP A 138 -15.69 -9.52 -1.80
CA ASP A 138 -16.58 -9.59 -2.96
C ASP A 138 -16.61 -11.00 -3.57
N LYS A 139 -15.47 -11.72 -3.61
CA LYS A 139 -15.42 -13.12 -4.06
C LYS A 139 -16.27 -14.02 -3.17
N CYS A 140 -16.18 -13.86 -1.85
CA CYS A 140 -17.05 -14.59 -0.92
C CYS A 140 -18.53 -14.24 -1.14
N ARG A 141 -18.87 -12.97 -1.40
CA ARG A 141 -20.25 -12.54 -1.68
C ARG A 141 -20.82 -13.10 -2.98
N ARG A 142 -19.96 -13.38 -3.97
CA ARG A 142 -20.33 -13.98 -5.27
C ARG A 142 -20.36 -15.51 -5.25
N ASN A 143 -20.27 -16.13 -4.07
CA ASN A 143 -20.14 -17.59 -3.88
C ASN A 143 -18.87 -18.20 -4.51
N GLU A 144 -17.85 -17.39 -4.79
CA GLU A 144 -16.54 -17.84 -5.27
C GLU A 144 -15.61 -18.17 -4.07
N PHE A 145 -16.08 -18.99 -3.14
CA PHE A 145 -15.44 -19.20 -1.83
C PHE A 145 -14.02 -19.73 -1.92
N ASN A 146 -13.72 -20.63 -2.86
CA ASN A 146 -12.36 -21.17 -3.03
C ASN A 146 -11.35 -20.05 -3.34
N ILE A 147 -11.73 -19.12 -4.22
CA ILE A 147 -10.89 -17.98 -4.60
C ILE A 147 -10.77 -17.01 -3.42
N GLY A 148 -11.88 -16.68 -2.75
CA GLY A 148 -11.87 -15.83 -1.56
C GLY A 148 -11.01 -16.41 -0.43
N LEU A 149 -11.06 -17.72 -0.20
CA LEU A 149 -10.23 -18.41 0.78
C LEU A 149 -8.75 -18.31 0.42
N SER A 150 -8.37 -18.55 -0.83
CA SER A 150 -6.99 -18.38 -1.31
C SER A 150 -6.48 -16.96 -1.07
N MET A 151 -7.28 -15.93 -1.38
CA MET A 151 -6.91 -14.53 -1.12
C MET A 151 -6.78 -14.24 0.38
N LEU A 152 -7.69 -14.76 1.20
CA LEU A 152 -7.65 -14.61 2.66
C LEU A 152 -6.38 -15.24 3.27
N ILE A 153 -5.94 -16.38 2.75
CA ILE A 153 -4.68 -17.01 3.15
C ILE A 153 -3.50 -16.08 2.87
N VAL A 154 -3.45 -15.46 1.69
CA VAL A 154 -2.41 -14.47 1.35
C VAL A 154 -2.42 -13.28 2.30
N GLN A 155 -3.61 -12.72 2.60
CA GLN A 155 -3.75 -11.59 3.54
C GLN A 155 -3.26 -11.94 4.94
N ARG A 156 -3.66 -13.11 5.46
CA ARG A 156 -3.23 -13.58 6.78
C ARG A 156 -1.72 -13.77 6.82
N TRP A 157 -1.16 -14.35 5.77
CA TRP A 157 0.29 -14.51 5.66
C TRP A 157 1.01 -13.16 5.65
N LEU A 158 0.54 -12.18 4.87
CA LEU A 158 1.10 -10.82 4.88
C LEU A 158 0.99 -10.17 6.26
N LYS A 159 -0.12 -10.35 6.98
CA LYS A 159 -0.29 -9.82 8.34
C LYS A 159 0.73 -10.41 9.33
N THR A 160 1.16 -11.65 9.11
CA THR A 160 2.15 -12.31 9.97
C THR A 160 3.59 -11.95 9.60
N TYR A 161 3.91 -11.90 8.31
CA TYR A 161 5.30 -11.81 7.84
C TYR A 161 5.69 -10.44 7.30
N ALA A 162 4.75 -9.58 6.91
CA ALA A 162 5.08 -8.25 6.40
C ALA A 162 5.50 -7.31 7.53
N ARG A 163 6.55 -6.53 7.28
CA ARG A 163 6.94 -5.38 8.10
C ARG A 163 6.72 -4.12 7.27
N ASP A 164 5.75 -3.31 7.71
CA ASP A 164 5.31 -2.14 6.98
C ASP A 164 6.16 -0.91 7.33
N VAL A 165 6.57 -0.17 6.30
CA VAL A 165 7.19 1.16 6.42
C VAL A 165 6.35 2.13 5.60
N LEU A 166 5.79 3.14 6.26
CA LEU A 166 4.96 4.16 5.63
C LEU A 166 5.82 5.39 5.33
N ASP A 167 5.86 5.79 4.05
CA ASP A 167 6.44 7.07 3.61
C ASP A 167 5.34 8.14 3.59
N GLU A 168 5.59 9.31 4.17
CA GLU A 168 4.56 10.35 4.41
C GLU A 168 3.37 9.82 5.23
N SER A 169 3.69 9.22 6.39
CA SER A 169 2.70 8.58 7.28
C SER A 169 1.64 9.52 7.81
N ASP A 170 1.96 10.80 7.97
CA ASP A 170 1.02 11.86 8.35
C ASP A 170 -0.09 12.04 7.33
N GLU A 171 0.24 11.98 6.04
CA GLU A 171 -0.75 12.03 4.94
C GLU A 171 -1.49 10.69 4.78
N ILE A 172 -0.78 9.56 4.82
CA ILE A 172 -1.39 8.22 4.67
C ILE A 172 -2.41 7.93 5.78
N LEU A 173 -2.12 8.35 7.01
CA LEU A 173 -2.98 8.11 8.18
C LEU A 173 -3.91 9.29 8.47
N HIS A 174 -3.94 10.31 7.62
CA HIS A 174 -4.75 11.49 7.82
C HIS A 174 -6.25 11.16 7.77
N VAL A 175 -7.06 11.80 8.62
CA VAL A 175 -8.51 11.53 8.70
C VAL A 175 -9.27 11.82 7.40
N LYS A 176 -8.72 12.71 6.58
CA LYS A 176 -9.26 13.07 5.25
C LYS A 176 -8.87 12.07 4.17
N TYR A 177 -7.86 11.23 4.42
CA TYR A 177 -7.46 10.13 3.55
C TYR A 177 -8.43 8.95 3.73
N GLN A 178 -9.71 9.17 3.42
CA GLN A 178 -10.72 8.13 3.47
C GLN A 178 -10.84 7.46 2.11
N LEU A 179 -10.51 6.17 2.08
CA LEU A 179 -10.71 5.33 0.91
C LEU A 179 -12.14 4.75 0.93
N ILE A 180 -13.09 5.51 0.38
CA ILE A 180 -14.48 5.09 0.25
C ILE A 180 -14.64 4.29 -1.05
N HIS A 181 -14.97 3.01 -0.91
CA HIS A 181 -15.25 2.14 -2.04
C HIS A 181 -16.70 1.71 -2.06
N THR A 182 -17.35 1.85 -3.22
CA THR A 182 -18.67 1.28 -3.46
C THR A 182 -18.58 -0.24 -3.60
N GLY A 183 -19.51 -0.95 -2.96
CA GLY A 183 -19.71 -2.39 -3.13
C GLY A 183 -20.95 -2.68 -3.97
N GLY A 184 -20.94 -3.78 -4.71
CA GLY A 184 -22.07 -4.22 -5.54
C GLY A 184 -21.95 -3.85 -7.01
N CYS A 185 -23.03 -4.05 -7.76
CA CYS A 185 -23.11 -3.69 -9.17
C CYS A 185 -23.32 -2.17 -9.31
N GLN A 186 -22.77 -1.57 -10.36
CA GLN A 186 -23.08 -0.19 -10.70
C GLN A 186 -24.60 -0.06 -10.91
N GLN A 187 -25.22 0.80 -10.13
CA GLN A 187 -26.64 1.14 -10.27
C GLN A 187 -26.76 2.53 -10.87
N GLN A 188 -27.91 2.81 -11.49
CA GLN A 188 -28.24 4.18 -11.83
C GLN A 188 -28.33 4.98 -10.53
N VAL A 189 -27.75 6.18 -10.55
CA VAL A 189 -27.92 7.14 -9.46
C VAL A 189 -29.42 7.47 -9.35
N ASP A 190 -29.95 7.66 -8.14
CA ASP A 190 -31.35 8.06 -7.96
C ASP A 190 -31.71 9.26 -8.85
N ALA A 191 -32.88 9.17 -9.49
CA ALA A 191 -33.37 10.10 -10.51
C ALA A 191 -32.50 10.22 -11.80
N GLY A 192 -31.40 9.46 -11.94
CA GLY A 192 -30.62 9.26 -13.16
C GLY A 192 -30.50 10.50 -14.06
N VAL A 193 -30.99 10.36 -15.29
CA VAL A 193 -31.04 11.43 -16.31
C VAL A 193 -31.96 12.58 -15.87
N GLU A 194 -33.04 12.28 -15.14
CA GLU A 194 -33.99 13.29 -14.67
C GLU A 194 -33.36 14.26 -13.67
N ARG A 195 -32.27 13.88 -12.99
CA ARG A 195 -31.54 14.74 -12.05
C ARG A 195 -31.02 16.01 -12.72
N TRP A 196 -30.41 15.92 -13.90
CA TRP A 196 -29.93 17.10 -14.64
C TRP A 196 -31.04 17.75 -15.47
N LYS A 197 -32.00 16.97 -16.00
CA LYS A 197 -33.14 17.53 -16.74
C LYS A 197 -34.04 18.39 -15.85
N THR A 198 -34.26 17.99 -14.60
CA THR A 198 -35.07 18.75 -13.64
C THR A 198 -34.43 20.09 -13.32
N ILE A 199 -33.10 20.13 -13.13
CA ILE A 199 -32.40 21.40 -12.93
C ILE A 199 -32.47 22.28 -14.19
N GLN A 200 -32.34 21.69 -15.38
CA GLN A 200 -32.47 22.41 -16.66
C GLN A 200 -33.89 22.87 -16.98
N SER A 201 -34.93 22.19 -16.47
CA SER A 201 -36.32 22.57 -16.71
C SER A 201 -36.74 23.80 -15.90
N ILE A 202 -36.09 24.08 -14.76
CA ILE A 202 -36.38 25.25 -13.92
C ILE A 202 -36.25 26.57 -14.71
N PRO A 203 -35.11 26.89 -15.38
CA PRO A 203 -35.01 28.08 -16.22
C PRO A 203 -36.06 28.16 -17.33
N THR A 204 -36.42 27.02 -17.91
CA THR A 204 -37.42 26.94 -18.99
C THR A 204 -38.82 27.28 -18.46
N LEU A 205 -39.13 26.87 -17.24
CA LEU A 205 -40.39 27.20 -16.56
C LEU A 205 -40.43 28.68 -16.16
N VAL A 206 -39.34 29.23 -15.63
CA VAL A 206 -39.23 30.67 -15.32
C VAL A 206 -39.45 31.50 -16.58
N LYS A 207 -38.83 31.13 -17.71
CA LYS A 207 -39.01 31.81 -19.00
C LYS A 207 -40.46 31.78 -19.52
N LYS A 208 -41.26 30.78 -19.14
CA LYS A 208 -42.69 30.69 -19.53
C LYS A 208 -43.62 31.43 -18.57
N ALA A 209 -43.16 31.72 -17.35
CA ALA A 209 -43.92 32.42 -16.32
C ALA A 209 -43.69 33.94 -16.31
N CYS A 210 -42.64 34.42 -16.97
CA CYS A 210 -42.41 35.83 -17.32
C CYS A 210 -42.96 36.13 -18.72
#